data_AF-T0PRI9-F1
#
_entry.id   AF-T0PRI9-F1
#
_cell.length_a   1.000
_cell.length_b   1.000
_cell.length_c   1.000
_cell.angle_alpha   90.00
_cell.angle_beta   90.00
_cell.angle_gamma   90.00
#
_symmetry.space_group_name_H-M   'P 1'
#
loop_
_entity.id
_entity.type
_entity.pdbx_description
1 polymer ?
#
loop_
_entity_poly.entity_id
_entity_poly.type
_entity_poly.pdbx_seq_one_letter_code
_entity_poly.pdbx_strand_id
1 'polypeptide(L)'
;MIFGGLSYLATLYKAVPNHEVTVIAQIAMQVFGKGSIMFMVIQFTTALILIMAANTAFADFPLLLSFIARDGFLPRQLSKRGSRLSFSNGIILLALASSLLVIGFHGNTHLLMPLYAIGVFISFTLSQFGMFRRWTTSKSEGWKHKAVINGTGALITAATAAIIGATKFLHGAWIVFILIPLFVLIMYRVKIHYNSVAEQFTR
;
A
#
# COMPACT_ATOMS: atom_id res chain seq x y z
N MET A 1 7.91 -20.01 -0.28
CA MET A 1 7.21 -21.21 0.25
C MET A 1 5.70 -21.14 -0.02
N ILE A 2 4.94 -20.20 0.59
CA ILE A 2 3.46 -20.15 0.46
C ILE A 2 2.97 -19.90 -0.98
N PHE A 3 3.55 -18.93 -1.69
CA PHE A 3 3.17 -18.62 -3.08
C PHE A 3 3.46 -19.78 -4.05
N GLY A 4 4.56 -20.50 -3.84
CA GLY A 4 4.93 -21.66 -4.66
C GLY A 4 3.98 -22.84 -4.47
N GLY A 5 3.59 -23.14 -3.23
CA GLY A 5 2.63 -24.21 -2.93
C GLY A 5 1.24 -23.92 -3.51
N LEU A 6 0.74 -22.69 -3.36
CA LEU A 6 -0.54 -22.26 -3.93
C LEU A 6 -0.51 -22.25 -5.47
N SER A 7 0.58 -21.79 -6.08
CA SER A 7 0.73 -21.79 -7.54
C SER A 7 0.78 -23.21 -8.10
N TYR A 8 1.46 -24.13 -7.42
CA TYR A 8 1.53 -25.54 -7.80
C TYR A 8 0.16 -26.24 -7.70
N LEU A 9 -0.59 -25.97 -6.63
CA LEU A 9 -1.95 -26.49 -6.49
C LEU A 9 -2.90 -25.88 -7.54
N ALA A 10 -2.78 -24.58 -7.83
CA ALA A 10 -3.63 -23.92 -8.82
C ALA A 10 -3.44 -24.49 -10.24
N THR A 11 -2.21 -24.85 -10.64
CA THR A 11 -1.96 -25.52 -11.93
C THR A 11 -2.44 -26.96 -11.96
N LEU A 12 -2.29 -27.71 -10.86
CA LEU A 12 -2.77 -29.10 -10.75
C LEU A 12 -4.29 -29.20 -10.83
N TYR A 13 -4.99 -28.30 -10.13
CA TYR A 13 -6.44 -28.31 -9.99
C TYR A 13 -7.19 -27.50 -11.08
N LYS A 14 -6.46 -26.93 -12.05
CA LYS A 14 -6.98 -26.07 -13.12
C LYS A 14 -8.00 -25.06 -12.59
N ALA A 15 -7.67 -24.38 -11.50
CA ALA A 15 -8.54 -23.37 -10.91
C ALA A 15 -8.66 -22.19 -11.90
N VAL A 16 -9.79 -22.10 -12.61
CA VAL A 16 -10.04 -21.01 -13.55
C VAL A 16 -10.52 -19.79 -12.75
N PRO A 17 -9.90 -18.61 -12.93
CA PRO A 17 -10.37 -17.39 -12.27
C PRO A 17 -11.85 -17.17 -12.57
N ASN A 18 -12.69 -17.22 -11.52
CA ASN A 18 -14.10 -16.93 -11.60
C ASN A 18 -14.38 -15.66 -10.79
N HIS A 19 -15.22 -14.77 -11.30
CA HIS A 19 -15.52 -13.48 -10.67
C HIS A 19 -16.27 -13.63 -9.33
N GLU A 20 -16.93 -14.76 -9.10
CA GLU A 20 -17.74 -14.98 -7.90
C GLU A 20 -16.99 -15.72 -6.77
N VAL A 21 -15.91 -16.45 -7.10
CA VAL A 21 -15.26 -17.37 -6.14
C VAL A 21 -13.75 -17.26 -6.21
N THR A 22 -13.13 -16.98 -5.06
CA THR A 22 -11.67 -16.86 -4.94
C THR A 22 -10.95 -18.17 -5.28
N VAL A 23 -9.73 -18.08 -5.79
CA VAL A 23 -8.91 -19.26 -6.14
C VAL A 23 -8.70 -20.18 -4.93
N ILE A 24 -8.53 -19.60 -3.73
CA ILE A 24 -8.40 -20.36 -2.47
C ILE A 24 -9.69 -21.13 -2.19
N ALA A 25 -10.86 -20.51 -2.37
CA ALA A 25 -12.14 -21.18 -2.21
C ALA A 25 -12.35 -22.30 -3.24
N GLN A 26 -11.94 -22.09 -4.49
CA GLN A 26 -12.01 -23.13 -5.53
C GLN A 26 -11.15 -24.35 -5.20
N ILE A 27 -9.90 -24.14 -4.79
CA ILE A 27 -8.99 -25.21 -4.38
C ILE A 27 -9.57 -25.94 -3.15
N ALA A 28 -10.05 -25.20 -2.15
CA ALA A 28 -10.66 -25.80 -0.96
C ALA A 28 -11.91 -26.64 -1.28
N MET A 29 -12.76 -26.19 -2.22
CA MET A 29 -13.92 -26.96 -2.67
C MET A 29 -13.52 -28.25 -3.40
N GLN A 30 -12.46 -28.22 -4.21
CA GLN A 30 -12.01 -29.41 -4.95
C GLN A 30 -11.27 -30.41 -4.06
N VAL A 31 -10.53 -29.94 -3.06
CA VAL A 31 -9.77 -30.81 -2.15
C VAL A 31 -10.65 -31.40 -1.05
N PHE A 32 -11.53 -30.60 -0.43
CA PHE A 32 -12.30 -31.01 0.75
C PHE A 32 -13.80 -31.19 0.50
N GLY A 33 -14.32 -30.81 -0.67
CA GLY A 33 -15.74 -30.85 -1.01
C GLY A 33 -16.51 -29.59 -0.58
N LYS A 34 -17.54 -29.23 -1.36
CA LYS A 34 -18.46 -28.11 -1.03
C LYS A 34 -19.22 -28.44 0.26
N GLY A 35 -19.15 -27.54 1.25
CA GLY A 35 -19.89 -27.67 2.52
C GLY A 35 -19.18 -28.50 3.60
N SER A 36 -17.95 -28.97 3.36
CA SER A 36 -17.16 -29.65 4.38
C SER A 36 -16.76 -28.71 5.53
N ILE A 37 -16.63 -29.25 6.75
CA ILE A 37 -16.12 -28.53 7.92
C ILE A 37 -14.77 -27.88 7.58
N MET A 38 -13.90 -28.60 6.85
CA MET A 38 -12.57 -28.11 6.50
C MET A 38 -12.62 -26.94 5.50
N PHE A 39 -13.59 -26.94 4.57
CA PHE A 39 -13.83 -25.80 3.69
C PHE A 39 -14.23 -24.56 4.49
N MET A 40 -15.13 -24.71 5.47
CA MET A 40 -15.58 -23.60 6.31
C MET A 40 -14.46 -23.04 7.19
N VAL A 41 -13.60 -23.91 7.73
CA VAL A 41 -12.39 -23.51 8.47
C VAL A 41 -11.47 -22.67 7.57
N ILE A 42 -11.18 -23.12 6.35
CA ILE A 42 -10.33 -22.37 5.42
C ILE A 42 -10.93 -20.99 5.08
N GLN A 43 -12.24 -20.91 4.82
CA GLN A 43 -12.91 -19.64 4.56
C GLN A 43 -12.82 -18.70 5.77
N PHE A 44 -13.11 -19.22 6.96
CA PHE A 44 -13.09 -18.42 8.19
C PHE A 44 -11.68 -17.92 8.51
N THR A 45 -10.66 -18.79 8.39
CA THR A 45 -9.26 -18.40 8.57
C THR A 45 -8.83 -17.37 7.53
N THR A 46 -9.23 -17.52 6.26
CA THR A 46 -8.92 -16.55 5.21
C THR A 46 -9.53 -15.19 5.51
N ALA A 47 -10.80 -15.17 5.92
CA ALA A 47 -11.48 -13.94 6.33
C ALA A 47 -10.79 -13.27 7.53
N LEU A 48 -10.42 -14.05 8.56
CA LEU A 48 -9.69 -13.56 9.72
C LEU A 48 -8.34 -12.93 9.34
N ILE A 49 -7.57 -13.58 8.47
CA ILE A 49 -6.28 -13.04 8.00
C ILE A 49 -6.47 -11.70 7.29
N LEU A 50 -7.50 -11.58 6.43
CA LEU A 50 -7.81 -10.31 5.73
C LEU A 50 -8.23 -9.20 6.71
N ILE A 51 -9.03 -9.53 7.73
CA ILE A 51 -9.43 -8.59 8.78
C ILE A 51 -8.21 -8.13 9.59
N MET A 52 -7.32 -9.06 9.95
CA MET A 52 -6.08 -8.72 10.67
C MET A 52 -5.16 -7.82 9.83
N ALA A 53 -5.03 -8.09 8.53
CA ALA A 53 -4.26 -7.25 7.62
C ALA A 53 -4.80 -5.82 7.56
N ALA A 54 -6.14 -5.65 7.54
CA ALA A 54 -6.77 -4.34 7.62
C ALA A 54 -6.46 -3.65 8.96
N ASN A 55 -6.53 -4.36 10.08
CA ASN A 55 -6.21 -3.82 11.40
C ASN A 55 -4.77 -3.30 11.50
N THR A 56 -3.80 -3.99 10.91
CA THR A 56 -2.41 -3.51 10.84
C THR A 56 -2.32 -2.17 10.11
N ALA A 57 -2.99 -2.03 8.96
CA ALA A 57 -3.02 -0.76 8.22
C ALA A 57 -3.62 0.39 9.04
N PHE A 58 -4.69 0.13 9.81
CA PHE A 58 -5.30 1.11 10.71
C PHE A 58 -4.42 1.50 11.91
N ALA A 59 -3.54 0.60 12.35
CA ALA A 59 -2.58 0.89 13.43
C ALA A 59 -1.38 1.71 12.94
N ASP A 60 -0.85 1.42 11.75
CA ASP A 60 0.38 2.03 11.23
C ASP A 60 0.14 3.40 10.56
N PHE A 61 -1.02 3.61 9.94
CA PHE A 61 -1.30 4.83 9.18
C PHE A 61 -1.30 6.12 10.02
N PRO A 62 -1.93 6.19 11.22
CA PRO A 62 -1.86 7.39 12.06
C PRO A 62 -0.43 7.76 12.46
N LEU A 63 0.43 6.76 12.64
CA LEU A 63 1.85 6.98 12.96
C LEU A 63 2.55 7.65 11.77
N LEU A 64 2.34 7.14 10.55
CA LEU A 64 2.90 7.74 9.33
C LEU A 64 2.42 9.19 9.12
N LEU A 65 1.12 9.45 9.29
CA LEU A 65 0.58 10.81 9.22
C LEU A 65 1.22 11.74 10.25
N SER A 66 1.49 11.25 11.45
CA SER A 66 2.11 12.06 12.50
C SER A 66 3.54 12.47 12.16
N PHE A 67 4.32 11.61 11.49
CA PHE A 67 5.67 11.96 11.01
C PHE A 67 5.61 13.03 9.92
N ILE A 68 4.74 12.85 8.94
CA ILE A 68 4.56 13.80 7.84
C ILE A 68 4.01 15.16 8.33
N ALA A 69 3.11 15.15 9.32
CA ALA A 69 2.55 16.36 9.91
C ALA A 69 3.58 17.12 10.75
N ARG A 70 4.54 16.43 11.39
CA ARG A 70 5.68 17.07 12.07
C ARG A 70 6.59 17.80 11.09
N ASP A 71 6.78 17.24 9.90
CA ASP A 71 7.53 17.89 8.82
C ASP A 71 6.76 19.07 8.17
N GLY A 72 5.51 19.30 8.58
CA GLY A 72 4.67 20.43 8.15
C GLY A 72 3.96 20.22 6.81
N PHE A 73 3.95 19.00 6.28
CA PHE A 73 3.26 18.65 5.03
C PHE A 73 1.78 18.27 5.22
N LEU A 74 1.31 18.21 6.47
CA LEU A 74 -0.07 17.92 6.83
C LEU A 74 -0.52 18.82 8.00
N PRO A 75 -1.84 18.96 8.23
CA PRO A 75 -2.36 19.77 9.33
C PRO A 75 -1.70 19.43 10.67
N ARG A 76 -1.24 20.46 11.41
CA ARG A 76 -0.55 20.28 12.71
C ARG A 76 -1.40 19.52 13.75
N GLN A 77 -2.72 19.44 13.57
CA GLN A 77 -3.60 18.62 14.41
C GLN A 77 -3.23 17.13 14.38
N LEU A 78 -2.66 16.64 13.27
CA LEU A 78 -2.19 15.27 13.09
C LEU A 78 -0.79 15.01 13.68
N SER A 79 -0.03 16.06 14.05
CA SER A 79 1.33 15.93 14.59
C SER A 79 1.37 15.79 16.12
N LYS A 80 0.26 16.08 16.81
CA LYS A 80 0.14 16.06 18.27
C LYS A 80 0.13 14.63 18.81
N ARG A 81 1.32 14.05 18.92
CA ARG A 81 1.58 12.77 19.59
C ARG A 81 1.35 12.95 21.10
N GLY A 82 0.16 12.68 21.62
CA GLY A 82 -0.02 12.73 23.08
C GLY A 82 -1.42 12.66 23.67
N SER A 83 -2.50 12.91 22.93
CA SER A 83 -3.84 12.62 23.43
C SER A 83 -4.55 11.70 22.45
N ARG A 84 -5.42 10.82 22.96
CA ARG A 84 -6.22 9.84 22.18
C ARG A 84 -6.84 10.43 20.90
N LEU A 85 -7.01 11.76 20.81
CA LEU A 85 -7.46 12.50 19.64
C LEU A 85 -6.59 12.37 18.37
N SER A 86 -5.25 12.40 18.42
CA SER A 86 -4.45 12.41 17.17
C SER A 86 -4.41 11.03 16.50
N PHE A 87 -4.48 9.95 17.29
CA PHE A 87 -4.66 8.59 16.77
C PHE A 87 -6.07 8.43 16.19
N SER A 88 -7.08 8.99 16.88
CA SER A 88 -8.47 8.99 16.42
C SER A 88 -8.65 9.71 15.08
N ASN A 89 -8.08 10.91 14.90
CA ASN A 89 -8.20 11.66 13.65
C ASN A 89 -7.55 10.93 12.46
N GLY A 90 -6.42 10.25 12.68
CA GLY A 90 -5.79 9.44 11.64
C GLY A 90 -6.63 8.22 11.24
N ILE A 91 -7.24 7.53 12.22
CA ILE A 91 -8.16 6.42 11.99
C ILE A 91 -9.42 6.89 11.25
N ILE A 92 -10.03 8.00 11.70
CA ILE A 92 -11.23 8.56 11.07
C ILE A 92 -10.93 8.96 9.62
N LEU A 93 -9.79 9.61 9.38
CA LEU A 93 -9.38 9.99 8.02
C LEU A 93 -9.16 8.76 7.14
N LEU A 94 -8.52 7.72 7.66
CA LEU A 94 -8.34 6.46 6.92
C LEU A 94 -9.68 5.77 6.67
N ALA A 95 -10.59 5.74 7.64
CA ALA A 95 -11.91 5.13 7.52
C ALA A 95 -12.78 5.86 6.48
N LEU A 96 -12.74 7.19 6.47
CA LEU A 96 -13.42 8.00 5.45
C LEU A 96 -12.81 7.78 4.07
N ALA A 97 -11.48 7.82 3.96
CA ALA A 97 -10.79 7.60 2.69
C ALA A 97 -11.02 6.19 2.13
N SER A 98 -10.95 5.17 2.97
CA SER A 98 -11.21 3.78 2.57
C SER A 98 -12.68 3.58 2.18
N SER A 99 -13.63 4.17 2.92
CA SER A 99 -15.05 4.12 2.58
C SER A 99 -15.34 4.78 1.23
N LEU A 100 -14.75 5.96 0.98
CA LEU A 100 -14.87 6.66 -0.31
C LEU A 100 -14.30 5.83 -1.46
N LEU A 101 -13.16 5.16 -1.26
CA LEU A 101 -12.59 4.27 -2.26
C LEU A 101 -13.48 3.05 -2.51
N VAL A 102 -14.00 2.41 -1.46
CA VAL A 102 -14.89 1.24 -1.59
C VAL A 102 -16.17 1.61 -2.34
N ILE A 103 -16.79 2.75 -2.01
CA ILE A 103 -17.99 3.25 -2.70
C ILE A 103 -17.66 3.62 -4.14
N GLY A 104 -16.59 4.38 -4.39
CA GLY A 104 -16.21 4.83 -5.74
C GLY A 104 -15.88 3.67 -6.68
N PHE A 105 -15.17 2.65 -6.19
CA PHE A 105 -14.81 1.46 -6.97
C PHE A 105 -15.83 0.32 -6.87
N HIS A 106 -16.97 0.54 -6.18
CA HIS A 106 -18.02 -0.47 -5.97
C HIS A 106 -17.49 -1.80 -5.41
N GLY A 107 -16.47 -1.75 -4.56
CA GLY A 107 -15.81 -2.94 -4.01
C GLY A 107 -15.08 -3.81 -5.04
N ASN A 108 -14.85 -3.34 -6.27
CA ASN A 108 -14.24 -4.14 -7.32
C ASN A 108 -12.72 -4.27 -7.15
N THR A 109 -12.29 -5.44 -6.66
CA THR A 109 -10.88 -5.76 -6.43
C THR A 109 -10.02 -5.69 -7.69
N HIS A 110 -10.59 -5.86 -8.89
CA HIS A 110 -9.85 -5.76 -10.15
C HIS A 110 -9.35 -4.34 -10.44
N LEU A 111 -10.04 -3.32 -9.94
CA LEU A 111 -9.63 -1.91 -10.09
C LEU A 111 -8.78 -1.44 -8.91
N LEU A 112 -9.06 -1.94 -7.70
CA LEU A 112 -8.35 -1.60 -6.47
C LEU A 112 -6.95 -2.22 -6.40
N MET A 113 -6.77 -3.44 -6.91
CA MET A 113 -5.49 -4.15 -6.82
C MET A 113 -4.36 -3.46 -7.60
N PRO A 114 -4.54 -3.01 -8.86
CA PRO A 114 -3.53 -2.22 -9.55
C PRO A 114 -3.19 -0.90 -8.85
N LEU A 115 -4.20 -0.21 -8.30
CA LEU A 115 -4.03 1.05 -7.56
C LEU A 115 -3.11 0.84 -6.35
N TYR A 116 -3.37 -0.20 -5.55
CA TYR A 116 -2.52 -0.61 -4.43
C TYR A 116 -1.11 -0.98 -4.88
N ALA A 117 -0.99 -1.85 -5.89
CA ALA A 117 0.30 -2.36 -6.36
C ALA A 117 1.22 -1.23 -6.83
N ILE A 118 0.71 -0.29 -7.62
CA ILE A 118 1.51 0.85 -8.11
C ILE A 118 2.00 1.70 -6.92
N GLY A 119 1.14 2.01 -5.95
CA GLY A 119 1.54 2.78 -4.76
C GLY A 119 2.65 2.09 -3.95
N VAL A 120 2.53 0.78 -3.74
CA VAL A 120 3.55 -0.01 -3.02
C VAL A 120 4.86 -0.08 -3.79
N PHE A 121 4.82 -0.37 -5.10
CA PHE A 121 6.03 -0.45 -5.90
C PHE A 121 6.72 0.90 -6.07
N ILE A 122 5.99 2.01 -6.14
CA ILE A 122 6.58 3.36 -6.12
C ILE A 122 7.28 3.60 -4.78
N SER A 123 6.63 3.26 -3.66
CA SER A 123 7.22 3.41 -2.33
C SER A 123 8.49 2.57 -2.16
N PHE A 124 8.49 1.33 -2.66
CA PHE A 124 9.67 0.48 -2.69
C PHE A 124 10.75 1.03 -3.62
N THR A 125 10.40 1.49 -4.81
CA THR A 125 11.35 2.11 -5.74
C THR A 125 12.05 3.30 -5.08
N LEU A 126 11.29 4.19 -4.44
CA LEU A 126 11.81 5.38 -3.79
C LEU A 126 12.68 5.03 -2.57
N SER A 127 12.28 4.04 -1.78
CA SER A 127 13.04 3.55 -0.62
C SER A 127 14.36 2.89 -1.04
N GLN A 128 14.31 1.99 -2.03
CA GLN A 128 15.48 1.29 -2.57
C GLN A 128 16.46 2.28 -3.22
N PHE A 129 15.94 3.22 -4.02
CA PHE A 129 16.75 4.28 -4.61
C PHE A 129 17.35 5.22 -3.56
N GLY A 130 16.58 5.58 -2.53
CA GLY A 130 17.06 6.38 -1.40
C GLY A 130 18.18 5.68 -0.63
N MET A 131 18.04 4.38 -0.39
CA MET A 131 19.09 3.56 0.23
C MET A 131 20.31 3.43 -0.68
N PHE A 132 20.12 3.21 -1.98
CA PHE A 132 21.22 3.21 -2.96
C PHE A 132 22.02 4.50 -2.88
N ARG A 133 21.36 5.67 -2.97
CA ARG A 133 22.01 6.97 -2.85
C ARG A 133 22.72 7.10 -1.50
N ARG A 134 22.07 6.75 -0.38
CA ARG A 134 22.66 6.79 0.96
C ARG A 134 23.96 5.99 1.05
N TRP A 135 24.00 4.76 0.53
CA TRP A 135 25.21 3.92 0.55
C TRP A 135 26.31 4.49 -0.34
N THR A 136 25.97 5.03 -1.52
CA THR A 136 26.97 5.67 -2.41
C THR A 136 27.55 6.96 -1.82
N THR A 137 26.78 7.69 -1.02
CA THR A 137 27.23 8.92 -0.35
C THR A 137 28.01 8.64 0.93
N SER A 138 27.52 7.77 1.82
CA SER A 138 28.17 7.52 3.12
C SER A 138 29.42 6.65 3.03
N LYS A 139 29.58 5.89 1.94
CA LYS A 139 30.73 5.00 1.66
C LYS A 139 31.18 4.13 2.85
N SER A 140 30.23 3.67 3.67
CA SER A 140 30.52 2.81 4.82
C SER A 140 31.09 1.45 4.41
N GLU A 141 31.56 0.66 5.36
CA GLU A 141 32.03 -0.70 5.08
C GLU A 141 30.97 -1.53 4.33
N GLY A 142 31.41 -2.22 3.26
CA GLY A 142 30.54 -3.00 2.38
C GLY A 142 29.57 -2.18 1.51
N TRP A 143 29.75 -0.86 1.37
CA TRP A 143 28.80 0.00 0.64
C TRP A 143 28.58 -0.43 -0.80
N LYS A 144 29.60 -0.93 -1.52
CA LYS A 144 29.46 -1.37 -2.91
C LYS A 144 28.46 -2.52 -3.04
N HIS A 145 28.55 -3.52 -2.17
CA HIS A 145 27.64 -4.66 -2.19
C HIS A 145 26.21 -4.24 -1.82
N LYS A 146 26.05 -3.44 -0.76
CA LYS A 146 24.75 -2.88 -0.35
C LYS A 146 24.14 -1.98 -1.42
N ALA A 147 24.96 -1.19 -2.11
CA ALA A 147 24.52 -0.34 -3.21
C ALA A 147 24.08 -1.18 -4.41
N VAL A 148 24.83 -2.21 -4.81
CA VAL A 148 24.41 -3.10 -5.91
C VAL A 148 23.07 -3.76 -5.60
N ILE A 149 22.87 -4.28 -4.39
CA ILE A 149 21.60 -4.90 -3.99
C ILE A 149 20.44 -3.90 -4.03
N ASN A 150 20.60 -2.72 -3.43
CA ASN A 150 19.52 -1.73 -3.41
C ASN A 150 19.29 -1.11 -4.81
N GLY A 151 20.34 -1.00 -5.64
CA GLY A 151 20.26 -0.51 -7.00
C GLY A 151 19.52 -1.48 -7.93
N THR A 152 19.83 -2.77 -7.86
CA THR A 152 19.07 -3.79 -8.61
C THR A 152 17.63 -3.89 -8.11
N GLY A 153 17.42 -3.81 -6.79
CA GLY A 153 16.09 -3.71 -6.19
C GLY A 153 15.28 -2.52 -6.70
N ALA A 154 15.89 -1.33 -6.79
CA ALA A 154 15.27 -0.14 -7.35
C ALA A 154 14.90 -0.32 -8.83
N LEU A 155 15.78 -0.93 -9.63
CA LEU A 155 15.50 -1.20 -11.06
C LEU A 155 14.35 -2.19 -11.24
N ILE A 156 14.33 -3.30 -10.48
CA ILE A 156 13.28 -4.31 -10.57
C ILE A 156 11.92 -3.74 -10.14
N THR A 157 11.90 -2.99 -9.03
CA THR A 157 10.68 -2.37 -8.54
C THR A 157 10.17 -1.26 -9.46
N ALA A 158 11.07 -0.45 -10.04
CA ALA A 158 10.72 0.56 -11.03
C ALA A 158 10.15 -0.06 -12.31
N ALA A 159 10.80 -1.10 -12.84
CA ALA A 159 10.33 -1.84 -14.01
C ALA A 159 8.95 -2.45 -13.76
N THR A 160 8.75 -3.04 -12.58
CA THR A 160 7.45 -3.62 -12.19
C THR A 160 6.36 -2.55 -12.10
N ALA A 161 6.64 -1.40 -11.49
CA ALA A 161 5.70 -0.28 -11.44
C ALA A 161 5.34 0.22 -12.85
N ALA A 162 6.33 0.34 -13.75
CA ALA A 162 6.12 0.76 -15.12
C ALA A 162 5.28 -0.25 -15.91
N ILE A 163 5.57 -1.54 -15.80
CA ILE A 163 4.81 -2.60 -16.46
C ILE A 163 3.37 -2.62 -15.96
N ILE A 164 3.14 -2.57 -14.65
CA ILE A 164 1.77 -2.54 -14.09
C ILE A 164 1.04 -1.27 -14.53
N GLY A 165 1.71 -0.11 -14.48
CA GLY A 165 1.17 1.16 -14.93
C GLY A 165 0.73 1.13 -16.40
N ALA A 166 1.56 0.56 -17.29
CA ALA A 166 1.27 0.47 -18.72
C ALA A 166 0.19 -0.57 -19.02
N THR A 167 0.29 -1.77 -18.45
CA THR A 167 -0.63 -2.90 -18.76
C THR A 167 -2.02 -2.71 -18.15
N LYS A 168 -2.11 -2.10 -16.97
CA LYS A 168 -3.37 -1.86 -16.26
C LYS A 168 -3.89 -0.43 -16.43
N PHE A 169 -3.29 0.37 -17.33
CA PHE A 169 -3.72 1.74 -17.61
C PHE A 169 -5.22 1.82 -17.92
N LEU A 170 -5.68 0.97 -18.83
CA LEU A 170 -7.10 0.86 -19.24
C LEU A 170 -8.01 0.27 -18.16
N HIS A 171 -7.45 -0.43 -17.17
CA HIS A 171 -8.17 -1.07 -16.07
C HIS A 171 -8.23 -0.18 -14.81
N GLY A 172 -8.13 1.13 -14.98
CA GLY A 172 -8.25 2.09 -13.87
C GLY A 172 -6.94 2.53 -13.22
N ALA A 173 -5.77 2.06 -13.67
CA ALA A 173 -4.49 2.51 -13.12
C ALA A 173 -4.20 4.00 -13.41
N TRP A 174 -4.86 4.60 -14.41
CA TRP A 174 -4.76 6.04 -14.69
C TRP A 174 -5.13 6.92 -13.50
N ILE A 175 -6.03 6.46 -12.61
CA ILE A 175 -6.38 7.18 -11.37
C ILE A 175 -5.15 7.42 -10.50
N VAL A 176 -4.20 6.47 -10.44
CA VAL A 176 -2.98 6.62 -9.62
C VAL A 176 -2.17 7.82 -10.07
N PHE A 177 -2.04 8.01 -11.40
CA PHE A 177 -1.29 9.11 -11.99
C PHE A 177 -1.92 10.48 -11.72
N ILE A 178 -3.19 10.54 -11.32
CA ILE A 178 -3.85 11.77 -10.88
C ILE A 178 -3.80 11.91 -9.36
N LEU A 179 -4.11 10.83 -8.66
CA LEU A 179 -4.28 10.79 -7.21
C LEU A 179 -2.96 11.06 -6.48
N ILE A 180 -1.84 10.46 -6.93
CA ILE A 180 -0.51 10.72 -6.33
C ILE A 180 -0.11 12.20 -6.46
N PRO A 181 -0.07 12.81 -7.66
CA PRO A 181 0.25 14.23 -7.79
C PRO A 181 -0.71 15.13 -7.02
N LEU A 182 -2.01 14.82 -6.99
CA LEU A 182 -2.99 15.58 -6.22
C LEU A 182 -2.65 15.58 -4.73
N PHE A 183 -2.34 14.42 -4.14
CA PHE A 183 -1.91 14.34 -2.74
C PHE A 183 -0.64 15.13 -2.49
N VAL A 184 0.37 15.01 -3.36
CA VAL A 184 1.62 15.77 -3.26
C VAL A 184 1.38 17.28 -3.32
N LEU A 185 0.50 17.75 -4.22
CA LEU A 185 0.13 19.15 -4.35
C LEU A 185 -0.57 19.68 -3.09
N ILE A 186 -1.53 18.92 -2.54
CA ILE A 186 -2.20 19.29 -1.29
C ILE A 186 -1.19 19.41 -0.15
N MET A 187 -0.32 18.42 0.00
CA MET A 187 0.72 18.43 1.04
C MET A 187 1.69 19.61 0.88
N TYR A 188 2.08 19.92 -0.36
CA TYR A 188 2.96 21.04 -0.66
C TYR A 188 2.29 22.39 -0.40
N ARG A 189 1.00 22.54 -0.73
CA ARG A 189 0.20 23.74 -0.42
C ARG A 189 0.10 23.99 1.07
N VAL A 190 -0.13 22.93 1.87
CA VAL A 190 -0.14 23.03 3.34
C VAL A 190 1.21 23.51 3.86
N LYS A 191 2.31 22.97 3.34
CA LYS A 191 3.66 23.38 3.72
C LYS A 191 3.94 24.86 3.42
N ILE A 192 3.59 25.33 2.22
CA ILE A 192 3.73 26.74 1.84
C ILE A 192 2.91 27.63 2.77
N HIS A 193 1.66 27.27 3.03
CA HIS A 193 0.78 28.05 3.91
C HIS A 193 1.39 28.19 5.32
N TYR A 194 1.92 27.10 5.89
CA TYR A 194 2.57 27.16 7.19
C TYR A 194 3.88 27.95 7.22
N ASN A 195 4.67 27.88 6.16
CA ASN A 195 5.89 28.70 6.05
C ASN A 195 5.54 30.20 5.99
N SER A 196 4.53 30.57 5.20
CA SER A 196 4.06 31.96 5.09
C SER A 196 3.52 32.50 6.42
N VAL A 197 2.76 31.69 7.16
CA VAL A 197 2.27 32.07 8.49
C VAL A 197 3.43 32.20 9.50
N ALA A 198 4.44 31.33 9.44
CA ALA A 198 5.60 31.42 10.33
C ALA A 198 6.44 32.68 10.09
N GLU A 199 6.60 33.09 8.83
CA GLU A 199 7.29 34.34 8.46
C GLU A 199 6.57 35.59 9.00
N GLN A 200 5.24 35.56 9.09
CA GLN A 200 4.45 36.68 9.63
C GLN A 200 4.59 36.86 11.15
N PHE A 201 4.85 35.79 11.91
CA PHE A 201 5.04 35.86 13.37
C PHE A 201 6.50 36.09 13.80
N THR A 202 7.45 36.08 12.86
CA THR A 202 8.88 36.32 13.14
C THR A 202 9.29 37.78 12.86
N ARG A 203 8.35 38.61 12.38
CA ARG A 203 8.47 40.07 12.30
C ARG A 203 7.73 40.72 13.47
#